data_AF-A0A6B3UKF3-F1
#
_entry.id   AF-A0A6B3UKF3-F1
#
_cell.length_a   1.000
_cell.length_b   1.000
_cell.length_c   1.000
_cell.angle_alpha   90.00
_cell.angle_beta   90.00
_cell.angle_gamma   90.00
#
_symmetry.space_group_name_H-M   'P 1'
#
loop_
_entity.id
_entity.type
_entity.pdbx_description
1 polymer ?
#
loop_
_entity_poly.entity_id
_entity_poly.type
_entity_poly.pdbx_seq_one_letter_code
_entity_poly.pdbx_strand_id
1 'polypeptide(L)'
;MTDVTIPPGDLPGTLDPIELALEAEAAQPSPDTPAALVLRRHASLLQRQIASETVGLGLKALAGAAALAVAGLLGMLVWDASTERGLVVEPFSVPPEFAERGYTGQVVASQVLDRLSEMQDATGSSRAPSTYANNWNGDIKVQIPETGVSVGELRRLLVQWLGHQTAISGELYRAPDGRLALAARTGAAAAKTHQGTDAELDALVKAAAEDVYAVTQPYRYAAWLMNKGDPDSMRRSKALLQQLAQTGDHEDRVWAYAALNLILQNEGDYPGAVRAASAAIALEPDFNLAWANRAGAQLQVGHDEAALADARVALETARKHGERFMRPAALAYVLPNWEGVVADLTGDCDTSVRAYAEAMRQPGQEGYRAALVSAQAACHDLAGARAARAEAPAPTPQA
;
A
#
# COMPACT_ATOMS: atom_id res chain seq x y z
N MET A 1 -10.10 81.82 56.10
CA MET A 1 -11.56 81.68 55.93
C MET A 1 -12.08 82.96 55.30
N THR A 2 -11.99 83.02 53.98
CA THR A 2 -12.83 83.89 53.15
C THR A 2 -13.97 83.01 52.70
N ASP A 3 -15.15 83.32 53.21
CA ASP A 3 -16.39 82.56 53.04
C ASP A 3 -16.88 82.76 51.60
N VAL A 4 -16.63 81.78 50.73
CA VAL A 4 -17.19 81.76 49.38
C VAL A 4 -18.52 81.03 49.48
N THR A 5 -19.58 81.79 49.73
CA THR A 5 -20.97 81.32 49.63
C THR A 5 -21.28 81.01 48.16
N ILE A 6 -21.32 79.71 47.83
CA ILE A 6 -21.81 79.20 46.56
C ILE A 6 -23.36 79.24 46.61
N PRO A 7 -24.05 79.86 45.64
CA PRO A 7 -25.51 79.95 45.65
C PRO A 7 -26.16 78.54 45.58
N PRO A 8 -27.32 78.34 46.25
CA PRO A 8 -27.99 77.05 46.29
C PRO A 8 -28.73 76.79 44.97
N GLY A 9 -28.10 76.00 44.11
CA GLY A 9 -28.65 75.46 42.88
C GLY A 9 -27.58 74.59 42.23
N ASP A 10 -27.83 73.28 42.19
CA ASP A 10 -27.03 72.24 41.53
C ASP A 10 -25.82 71.69 42.32
N LEU A 11 -26.13 70.99 43.43
CA LEU A 11 -25.25 69.90 43.86
C LEU A 11 -25.45 68.73 42.88
N PRO A 12 -24.38 68.14 42.34
CA PRO A 12 -24.51 67.08 41.35
C PRO A 12 -25.19 65.83 41.91
N GLY A 13 -25.93 65.12 41.05
CA GLY A 13 -26.74 63.97 41.44
C GLY A 13 -25.92 62.76 41.90
N THR A 14 -24.66 62.68 41.48
CA THR A 14 -23.75 61.57 41.78
C THR A 14 -22.31 62.06 42.00
N LEU A 15 -21.48 61.22 42.63
CA LEU A 15 -20.05 61.47 42.77
C LEU A 15 -19.21 60.73 41.73
N ASP A 16 -19.86 60.08 40.74
CA ASP A 16 -19.14 59.41 39.66
C ASP A 16 -18.58 60.46 38.68
N PRO A 17 -17.26 60.49 38.44
CA PRO A 17 -16.63 61.49 37.59
C PRO A 17 -17.15 61.52 36.14
N ILE A 18 -17.67 60.40 35.63
CA ILE A 18 -18.22 60.30 34.27
C ILE A 18 -19.64 60.86 34.23
N GLU A 19 -20.47 60.53 35.22
CA GLU A 19 -21.82 61.08 35.32
C GLU A 19 -21.78 62.58 35.59
N LEU A 20 -20.86 63.04 36.45
CA LEU A 20 -20.56 64.46 36.63
C LEU A 20 -20.16 65.15 35.32
N ALA A 21 -19.31 64.50 34.52
CA ALA A 21 -18.91 65.03 33.22
C ALA A 21 -20.06 65.01 32.19
N LEU A 22 -20.95 64.02 32.23
CA LEU A 22 -22.15 63.95 31.39
C LEU A 22 -23.18 65.03 31.77
N GLU A 23 -23.43 65.22 33.05
CA GLU A 23 -24.33 66.27 33.57
C GLU A 23 -23.80 67.66 33.21
N ALA A 24 -22.49 67.89 33.39
CA ALA A 24 -21.85 69.15 33.03
C ALA A 24 -21.89 69.44 31.51
N GLU A 25 -21.65 68.42 30.67
CA GLU A 25 -21.72 68.58 29.20
C GLU A 25 -23.16 68.75 28.71
N ALA A 26 -24.15 68.09 29.35
CA ALA A 26 -25.56 68.25 29.02
C ALA A 26 -26.09 69.66 29.36
N ALA A 27 -25.57 70.27 30.42
CA ALA A 27 -25.95 71.63 30.83
C ALA A 27 -25.39 72.70 29.88
N GLN A 28 -24.16 72.53 29.38
CA GLN A 28 -23.51 73.47 28.46
C GLN A 28 -22.62 72.73 27.44
N PRO A 29 -23.20 72.24 26.33
CA PRO A 29 -22.46 71.47 25.34
C PRO A 29 -21.43 72.36 24.62
N SER A 30 -20.15 72.02 24.75
CA SER A 30 -19.07 72.71 24.05
C SER A 30 -17.84 71.81 23.89
N PRO A 31 -17.21 71.78 22.70
CA PRO A 31 -16.19 70.78 22.37
C PRO A 31 -14.89 70.87 23.18
N ASP A 32 -14.67 71.98 23.88
CA ASP A 32 -13.43 72.31 24.59
C ASP A 32 -13.62 72.37 26.13
N THR A 33 -14.78 71.93 26.64
CA THR A 33 -14.98 71.87 28.10
C THR A 33 -14.10 70.77 28.72
N PRO A 34 -13.65 70.95 29.98
CA PRO A 34 -12.98 69.89 30.72
C PRO A 34 -13.81 68.59 30.81
N ALA A 35 -15.14 68.72 30.87
CA ALA A 35 -16.08 67.61 30.87
C ALA A 35 -16.05 66.82 29.55
N ALA A 36 -16.15 67.50 28.39
CA ALA A 36 -16.02 66.89 27.07
C ALA A 36 -14.67 66.18 26.88
N LEU A 37 -13.58 66.75 27.39
CA LEU A 37 -12.25 66.15 27.35
C LEU A 37 -12.16 64.86 28.17
N VAL A 38 -12.75 64.83 29.37
CA VAL A 38 -12.82 63.62 30.22
C VAL A 38 -13.62 62.53 29.51
N LEU A 39 -14.79 62.86 28.94
CA LEU A 39 -15.62 61.89 28.21
C LEU A 39 -14.93 61.35 26.96
N ARG A 40 -14.28 62.20 26.16
CA ARG A 40 -13.49 61.77 24.98
C ARG A 40 -12.31 60.89 25.37
N ARG A 41 -11.59 61.24 26.45
CA ARG A 41 -10.48 60.44 26.95
C ARG A 41 -10.95 59.10 27.50
N HIS A 42 -12.09 59.08 28.19
CA HIS A 42 -12.71 57.86 28.69
C HIS A 42 -13.18 56.95 27.54
N ALA A 43 -13.86 57.50 26.52
CA ALA A 43 -14.25 56.76 25.32
C ALA A 43 -13.04 56.20 24.56
N SER A 44 -11.95 56.97 24.45
CA SER A 44 -10.68 56.52 23.87
C SER A 44 -10.03 55.38 24.67
N LEU A 45 -10.05 55.45 26.01
CA LEU A 45 -9.55 54.37 26.86
C LEU A 45 -10.40 53.10 26.72
N LEU A 46 -11.73 53.22 26.71
CA LEU A 46 -12.64 52.10 26.47
C LEU A 46 -12.40 51.46 25.09
N GLN A 47 -12.25 52.26 24.03
CA GLN A 47 -11.92 51.75 22.70
C GLN A 47 -10.59 51.01 22.67
N ARG A 48 -9.55 51.54 23.34
CA ARG A 48 -8.25 50.85 23.46
C ARG A 48 -8.34 49.57 24.27
N GLN A 49 -9.16 49.54 25.33
CA GLN A 49 -9.38 48.35 26.14
C GLN A 49 -10.11 47.26 25.33
N ILE A 50 -11.17 47.61 24.61
CA ILE A 50 -11.87 46.70 23.69
C ILE A 50 -10.92 46.18 22.60
N ALA A 51 -10.09 47.05 22.02
CA ALA A 51 -9.07 46.64 21.04
C ALA A 51 -8.04 45.66 21.66
N SER A 52 -7.61 45.91 22.90
CA SER A 52 -6.70 45.01 23.61
C SER A 52 -7.35 43.66 23.93
N GLU A 53 -8.61 43.64 24.37
CA GLU A 53 -9.34 42.42 24.70
C GLU A 53 -9.62 41.59 23.44
N THR A 54 -9.99 42.22 22.33
CA THR A 54 -10.20 41.56 21.03
C THR A 54 -8.91 40.95 20.49
N VAL A 55 -7.78 41.65 20.56
CA VAL A 55 -6.45 41.10 20.22
C VAL A 55 -6.10 39.93 21.15
N GLY A 56 -6.35 40.06 22.46
CA GLY A 56 -6.10 39.00 23.44
C GLY A 56 -6.94 37.74 23.20
N LEU A 57 -8.22 37.90 22.86
CA LEU A 57 -9.11 36.81 22.45
C LEU A 57 -8.63 36.17 21.15
N GLY A 58 -8.21 36.97 20.17
CA GLY A 58 -7.62 36.49 18.92
C GLY A 58 -6.36 35.65 19.14
N LEU A 59 -5.45 36.09 20.02
CA LEU A 59 -4.24 35.34 20.35
C LEU A 59 -4.55 34.01 21.05
N LYS A 60 -5.52 34.00 21.98
CA LYS A 60 -5.98 32.77 22.65
C LYS A 60 -6.64 31.80 21.67
N ALA A 61 -7.44 32.30 20.73
CA ALA A 61 -8.04 31.50 19.67
C ALA A 61 -6.97 30.89 18.75
N LEU A 62 -5.95 31.67 18.36
CA LEU A 62 -4.82 31.19 17.57
C LEU A 62 -4.00 30.13 18.33
N ALA A 63 -3.73 30.35 19.61
CA ALA A 63 -3.04 29.36 20.45
C ALA A 63 -3.85 28.06 20.58
N GLY A 64 -5.17 28.16 20.76
CA GLY A 64 -6.07 27.00 20.76
C GLY A 64 -6.08 26.27 19.43
N ALA A 65 -6.15 26.99 18.31
CA ALA A 65 -6.08 26.41 16.97
C ALA A 65 -4.73 25.72 16.71
N ALA A 66 -3.62 26.33 17.11
CA ALA A 66 -2.30 25.72 17.01
C ALA A 66 -2.19 24.45 17.87
N ALA A 67 -2.73 24.46 19.09
CA ALA A 67 -2.76 23.28 19.96
C ALA A 67 -3.59 22.14 19.35
N LEU A 68 -4.75 22.45 18.75
CA LEU A 68 -5.58 21.47 18.05
C LEU A 68 -4.87 20.92 16.80
N ALA A 69 -4.17 21.77 16.04
CA ALA A 69 -3.39 21.33 14.89
C ALA A 69 -2.26 20.38 15.30
N VAL A 70 -1.53 20.70 16.37
CA VAL A 70 -0.48 19.82 16.92
C VAL A 70 -1.08 18.50 17.42
N ALA A 71 -2.22 18.54 18.12
CA ALA A 71 -2.90 17.33 18.57
C ALA A 71 -3.39 16.46 17.40
N GLY A 72 -3.91 17.08 16.34
CA GLY A 72 -4.30 16.39 15.11
C GLY A 72 -3.12 15.73 14.41
N LEU A 73 -1.99 16.43 14.29
CA LEU A 73 -0.74 15.88 13.72
C LEU A 73 -0.20 14.72 14.55
N LEU A 74 -0.22 14.82 15.89
CA LEU A 74 0.18 13.73 16.78
C LEU A 74 -0.77 12.54 16.66
N GLY A 75 -2.08 12.78 16.58
CA GLY A 75 -3.07 11.73 16.36
C GLY A 75 -2.86 11.01 15.03
N MET A 76 -2.56 11.74 13.95
CA MET A 76 -2.20 11.17 12.65
C MET A 76 -0.91 10.35 12.72
N LEU A 77 0.12 10.84 13.40
CA LEU A 77 1.39 10.11 13.60
C LEU A 77 1.19 8.79 14.35
N VAL A 78 0.38 8.81 15.41
CA VAL A 78 0.04 7.61 16.20
C VAL A 78 -0.78 6.62 15.35
N TRP A 79 -1.76 7.13 14.61
CA TRP A 79 -2.58 6.30 13.72
C TRP A 79 -1.73 5.65 12.63
N ASP A 80 -0.93 6.43 11.90
CA ASP A 80 0.00 5.95 10.86
C ASP A 80 0.91 4.85 11.41
N ALA A 81 1.59 5.12 12.53
CA ALA A 81 2.50 4.18 13.19
C ALA A 81 1.80 2.88 13.64
N SER A 82 0.56 2.95 14.10
CA SER A 82 -0.22 1.76 14.50
C SER A 82 -0.67 0.90 13.33
N THR A 83 -0.79 1.49 12.14
CA THR A 83 -1.18 0.78 10.91
C THR A 83 0.02 0.25 10.12
N GLU A 84 1.25 0.59 10.50
CA GLU A 84 2.47 0.19 9.80
C GLU A 84 2.76 -1.31 9.96
N ARG A 85 2.72 -2.05 8.84
CA ARG A 85 3.05 -3.48 8.74
C ARG A 85 4.36 -3.64 7.95
N GLY A 86 5.46 -3.27 8.60
CA GLY A 86 6.80 -3.30 8.01
C GLY A 86 7.55 -4.61 8.26
N LEU A 87 8.56 -4.87 7.43
CA LEU A 87 9.55 -5.93 7.63
C LEU A 87 10.84 -5.30 8.16
N VAL A 88 11.32 -5.79 9.29
CA VAL A 88 12.58 -5.33 9.89
C VAL A 88 13.58 -6.45 9.85
N VAL A 89 14.75 -6.22 9.27
CA VAL A 89 15.86 -7.18 9.32
C VAL A 89 16.83 -6.72 10.41
N GLU A 90 16.88 -7.48 11.49
CA GLU A 90 17.84 -7.30 12.58
C GLU A 90 19.22 -7.81 12.16
N PRO A 91 20.31 -7.26 12.71
CA PRO A 91 21.64 -7.81 12.50
C PRO A 91 21.70 -9.28 12.93
N PHE A 92 22.24 -10.13 12.07
CA PHE A 92 22.40 -11.55 12.39
C PHE A 92 23.46 -11.72 13.49
N SER A 93 23.29 -12.70 14.37
CA SER A 93 24.34 -13.09 15.31
C SER A 93 25.44 -13.82 14.54
N VAL A 94 26.65 -13.27 14.54
CA VAL A 94 27.78 -13.81 13.79
C VAL A 94 29.04 -13.88 14.68
N PRO A 95 29.69 -15.05 14.79
CA PRO A 95 30.94 -15.20 15.53
C PRO A 95 32.09 -14.33 15.00
N PRO A 96 33.07 -13.96 15.85
CA PRO A 96 34.20 -13.11 15.47
C PRO A 96 34.97 -13.62 14.24
N GLU A 97 35.14 -14.93 14.09
CA GLU A 97 35.86 -15.55 12.98
C GLU A 97 35.31 -15.17 11.58
N PHE A 98 34.01 -14.89 11.49
CA PHE A 98 33.36 -14.46 10.26
C PHE A 98 33.34 -12.93 10.14
N ALA A 99 33.15 -12.23 11.25
CA ALA A 99 33.17 -10.76 11.30
C ALA A 99 34.54 -10.21 10.87
N GLU A 100 35.65 -10.84 11.31
CA GLU A 100 37.01 -10.49 10.90
C GLU A 100 37.28 -10.72 9.40
N ARG A 101 36.50 -11.61 8.78
CA ARG A 101 36.53 -11.89 7.33
C ARG A 101 35.57 -10.98 6.53
N GLY A 102 34.97 -9.99 7.18
CA GLY A 102 34.04 -9.02 6.57
C GLY A 102 32.57 -9.44 6.58
N TYR A 103 32.22 -10.61 7.12
CA TYR A 103 30.83 -11.06 7.26
C TYR A 103 30.30 -10.66 8.62
N THR A 104 30.04 -9.37 8.82
CA THR A 104 29.37 -8.91 10.05
C THR A 104 27.89 -9.27 10.03
N GLY A 105 27.23 -9.27 11.19
CA GLY A 105 25.78 -9.48 11.27
C GLY A 105 24.96 -8.53 10.40
N GLN A 106 25.44 -7.31 10.21
CA GLN A 106 24.84 -6.32 9.32
C GLN A 106 25.02 -6.69 7.86
N VAL A 107 26.20 -7.18 7.46
CA VAL A 107 26.44 -7.62 6.08
C VAL A 107 25.53 -8.79 5.72
N VAL A 108 25.40 -9.79 6.60
CA VAL A 108 24.49 -10.93 6.36
C VAL A 108 23.03 -10.47 6.28
N ALA A 109 22.61 -9.57 7.18
CA ALA A 109 21.26 -8.97 7.14
C ALA A 109 21.00 -8.23 5.83
N SER A 110 21.94 -7.40 5.37
CA SER A 110 21.84 -6.69 4.09
C SER A 110 21.79 -7.65 2.90
N GLN A 111 22.57 -8.72 2.90
CA GLN A 111 22.52 -9.70 1.80
C GLN A 111 21.16 -10.43 1.76
N VAL A 112 20.60 -10.81 2.90
CA VAL A 112 19.24 -11.39 2.97
C VAL A 112 18.23 -10.39 2.41
N LEU A 113 18.35 -9.12 2.79
CA LEU A 113 17.50 -8.03 2.30
C LEU A 113 17.58 -7.85 0.78
N ASP A 114 18.79 -7.86 0.22
CA ASP A 114 19.02 -7.73 -1.21
C ASP A 114 18.33 -8.89 -1.95
N ARG A 115 18.47 -10.12 -1.45
CA ARG A 115 17.78 -11.30 -2.03
C ARG A 115 16.27 -11.21 -1.94
N LEU A 116 15.71 -10.72 -0.83
CA LEU A 116 14.27 -10.50 -0.70
C LEU A 116 13.77 -9.47 -1.72
N SER A 117 14.52 -8.39 -1.93
CA SER A 117 14.20 -7.34 -2.90
C SER A 117 14.26 -7.89 -4.34
N GLU A 118 15.32 -8.63 -4.68
CA GLU A 118 15.44 -9.31 -5.98
C GLU A 118 14.26 -10.25 -6.27
N MET A 119 13.85 -11.04 -5.28
CA MET A 119 12.70 -11.95 -5.43
C MET A 119 11.40 -11.19 -5.62
N GLN A 120 11.20 -10.09 -4.90
CA GLN A 120 10.02 -9.25 -5.06
C GLN A 120 9.96 -8.60 -6.44
N ASP A 121 11.08 -8.06 -6.92
CA ASP A 121 11.17 -7.43 -8.24
C ASP A 121 10.96 -8.45 -9.37
N ALA A 122 11.46 -9.68 -9.18
CA ALA A 122 11.19 -10.80 -10.07
C ALA A 122 9.73 -11.32 -9.97
N THR A 123 8.99 -10.95 -8.93
CA THR A 123 7.58 -11.33 -8.76
C THR A 123 6.68 -10.33 -9.49
N GLY A 124 6.48 -10.53 -10.79
CA GLY A 124 5.41 -9.85 -11.52
C GLY A 124 4.04 -10.33 -11.03
N SER A 125 3.32 -9.52 -10.27
CA SER A 125 1.94 -9.81 -9.85
C SER A 125 0.99 -8.68 -10.21
N SER A 126 -0.15 -9.04 -10.79
CA SER A 126 -1.25 -8.11 -11.06
C SER A 126 -1.93 -7.60 -9.78
N ARG A 127 -1.82 -8.35 -8.67
CA ARG A 127 -2.46 -8.04 -7.38
C ARG A 127 -2.01 -6.69 -6.82
N ALA A 128 -2.99 -5.91 -6.37
CA ALA A 128 -2.82 -4.59 -5.79
C ALA A 128 -1.96 -4.67 -4.51
N PRO A 129 -0.92 -3.82 -4.35
CA PRO A 129 -0.02 -3.85 -3.19
C PRO A 129 -0.73 -3.71 -1.83
N SER A 130 -1.82 -2.96 -1.76
CA SER A 130 -2.61 -2.75 -0.53
C SER A 130 -3.32 -4.01 -0.02
N THR A 131 -3.49 -5.04 -0.87
CA THR A 131 -4.24 -6.25 -0.52
C THR A 131 -3.37 -7.36 0.08
N TYR A 132 -2.05 -7.17 0.17
CA TYR A 132 -1.17 -8.16 0.80
C TYR A 132 -1.15 -7.98 2.31
N ALA A 133 -1.28 -9.08 3.06
CA ALA A 133 -1.29 -9.05 4.52
C ALA A 133 -0.04 -8.36 5.13
N ASN A 134 1.13 -8.55 4.51
CA ASN A 134 2.43 -8.04 4.95
C ASN A 134 3.18 -7.30 3.81
N ASN A 135 2.59 -6.23 3.28
CA ASN A 135 3.19 -5.46 2.20
C ASN A 135 4.31 -4.53 2.68
N TRP A 136 5.57 -4.96 2.58
CA TRP A 136 6.75 -4.14 2.91
C TRP A 136 7.29 -3.31 1.74
N ASN A 137 6.49 -3.05 0.69
CA ASN A 137 6.91 -2.22 -0.46
C ASN A 137 7.55 -0.89 -0.01
N GLY A 138 8.86 -0.74 -0.20
CA GLY A 138 9.60 0.51 0.04
C GLY A 138 10.03 0.79 1.48
N ASP A 139 9.65 -0.05 2.46
CA ASP A 139 9.93 0.18 3.89
C ASP A 139 10.71 -0.96 4.56
N ILE A 140 11.56 -1.66 3.79
CA ILE A 140 12.50 -2.61 4.39
C ILE A 140 13.73 -1.83 4.85
N LYS A 141 13.95 -1.79 6.17
CA LYS A 141 15.05 -1.04 6.78
C LYS A 141 15.90 -2.00 7.59
N VAL A 142 17.21 -2.00 7.33
CA VAL A 142 18.19 -2.59 8.27
C VAL A 142 18.26 -1.65 9.47
N GLN A 143 17.83 -2.11 10.63
CA GLN A 143 17.82 -1.27 11.84
C GLN A 143 19.22 -1.21 12.47
N ILE A 144 19.76 0.00 12.58
CA ILE A 144 20.92 0.32 13.41
C ILE A 144 20.40 1.14 14.60
N PRO A 145 20.60 0.73 15.86
CA PRO A 145 20.29 1.58 17.00
C PRO A 145 21.25 2.77 17.01
N GLU A 146 20.82 3.92 16.49
CA GLU A 146 21.52 5.18 16.73
C GLU A 146 21.04 5.80 18.04
N THR A 147 21.99 6.27 18.85
CA THR A 147 21.71 6.92 20.13
C THR A 147 21.47 8.41 19.91
N GLY A 148 20.19 8.81 19.79
CA GLY A 148 19.80 10.22 19.73
C GLY A 148 18.29 10.43 19.67
N VAL A 149 17.79 11.54 20.24
CA VAL A 149 16.35 11.86 20.23
C VAL A 149 16.04 12.76 19.03
N SER A 150 15.55 12.18 17.94
CA SER A 150 15.01 12.89 16.76
C SER A 150 13.51 12.63 16.58
N VAL A 151 12.82 13.43 15.76
CA VAL A 151 11.40 13.15 15.38
C VAL A 151 11.26 11.76 14.72
N GLY A 152 12.31 11.30 14.03
CA GLY A 152 12.40 9.93 13.51
C GLY A 152 12.49 8.86 14.60
N GLU A 153 13.14 9.15 15.73
CA GLU A 153 13.21 8.28 16.91
C GLU A 153 11.83 8.11 17.57
N LEU A 154 11.07 9.22 17.69
CA LEU A 154 9.72 9.17 18.23
C LEU A 154 8.80 8.33 17.35
N ARG A 155 8.86 8.53 16.02
CA ARG A 155 8.13 7.67 15.07
C ARG A 155 8.56 6.21 15.21
N ARG A 156 9.87 5.94 15.33
CA ARG A 156 10.42 4.59 15.53
C ARG A 156 9.87 3.92 16.79
N LEU A 157 9.89 4.62 17.93
CA LEU A 157 9.33 4.11 19.18
C LEU A 157 7.84 3.86 19.09
N LEU A 158 7.09 4.77 18.43
CA LEU A 158 5.66 4.59 18.21
C LEU A 158 5.36 3.37 17.33
N VAL A 159 6.11 3.14 16.25
CA VAL A 159 5.93 1.96 15.39
C VAL A 159 6.36 0.68 16.11
N GLN A 160 7.42 0.71 16.92
CA GLN A 160 7.84 -0.44 17.72
C GLN A 160 6.82 -0.78 18.82
N TRP A 161 6.16 0.24 19.38
CA TRP A 161 5.20 0.07 20.47
C TRP A 161 3.78 -0.25 19.99
N LEU A 162 3.34 0.37 18.89
CA LEU A 162 1.96 0.30 18.39
C LEU A 162 1.82 -0.47 17.07
N GLY A 163 2.90 -0.62 16.31
CA GLY A 163 2.90 -1.29 15.02
C GLY A 163 2.99 -2.81 15.13
N HIS A 164 2.73 -3.48 14.01
CA HIS A 164 2.78 -4.94 13.89
C HIS A 164 3.92 -5.37 12.96
N GLN A 165 5.15 -4.92 13.25
CA GLN A 165 6.31 -5.26 12.43
C GLN A 165 6.68 -6.74 12.57
N THR A 166 7.01 -7.37 11.45
CA THR A 166 7.62 -8.70 11.46
C THR A 166 9.13 -8.54 11.50
N ALA A 167 9.75 -8.92 12.62
CA ALA A 167 11.21 -8.95 12.74
C ALA A 167 11.77 -10.21 12.10
N ILE A 168 12.82 -10.05 11.30
CA ILE A 168 13.68 -11.11 10.82
C ILE A 168 14.98 -11.02 11.59
N SER A 169 15.33 -12.09 12.28
CA SER A 169 16.63 -12.25 12.92
C SER A 169 17.24 -13.57 12.49
N GLY A 170 18.48 -13.81 12.90
CA GLY A 170 19.13 -15.06 12.55
C GLY A 170 20.52 -15.17 13.12
N GLU A 171 21.17 -16.27 12.80
CA GLU A 171 22.51 -16.57 13.24
C GLU A 171 23.28 -17.30 12.14
N LEU A 172 24.54 -16.91 11.98
CA LEU A 172 25.53 -17.62 11.19
C LEU A 172 26.49 -18.28 12.17
N TYR A 173 26.67 -19.59 12.11
CA TYR A 173 27.55 -20.31 13.04
C TYR A 173 28.17 -21.53 12.39
N ARG A 174 29.21 -22.07 13.03
CA ARG A 174 29.82 -23.34 12.62
C ARG A 174 29.14 -24.49 13.36
N ALA A 175 28.56 -25.42 12.62
CA ALA A 175 27.93 -26.62 13.17
C ALA A 175 28.99 -27.60 13.71
N PRO A 176 28.61 -28.56 14.60
CA PRO A 176 29.55 -29.50 15.20
C PRO A 176 30.32 -30.37 14.20
N ASP A 177 29.78 -30.55 12.99
CA ASP A 177 30.41 -31.28 11.88
C ASP A 177 31.36 -30.41 11.05
N GLY A 178 31.61 -29.17 11.47
CA GLY A 178 32.51 -28.21 10.82
C GLY A 178 31.87 -27.41 9.69
N ARG A 179 30.62 -27.71 9.30
CA ARG A 179 29.90 -26.99 8.23
C ARG A 179 29.41 -25.62 8.70
N LEU A 180 29.28 -24.70 7.76
CA LEU A 180 28.66 -23.40 7.98
C LEU A 180 27.14 -23.56 8.05
N ALA A 181 26.51 -22.94 9.03
CA ALA A 181 25.06 -22.97 9.21
C ALA A 181 24.51 -21.55 9.26
N LEU A 182 23.49 -21.28 8.46
CA LEU A 182 22.72 -20.04 8.51
C LEU A 182 21.28 -20.37 8.90
N ALA A 183 20.83 -19.79 10.01
CA ALA A 183 19.43 -19.90 10.44
C ALA A 183 18.77 -18.52 10.40
N ALA A 184 17.59 -18.44 9.79
CA ALA A 184 16.75 -17.25 9.80
C ALA A 184 15.43 -17.51 10.54
N ARG A 185 14.97 -16.51 11.29
CA ARG A 185 13.76 -16.52 12.12
C ARG A 185 12.86 -15.40 11.67
N THR A 186 11.57 -15.68 11.56
CA THR A 186 10.52 -14.70 11.25
C THR A 186 9.57 -14.60 12.45
N GLY A 187 9.68 -13.52 13.22
CA GLY A 187 8.94 -13.34 14.46
C GLY A 187 9.18 -14.48 15.46
N ALA A 188 8.09 -15.08 15.95
CA ALA A 188 8.14 -16.19 16.91
C ALA A 188 8.29 -17.58 16.26
N ALA A 189 8.38 -17.67 14.93
CA ALA A 189 8.50 -18.94 14.23
C ALA A 189 9.87 -19.60 14.49
N ALA A 190 9.88 -20.94 14.47
CA ALA A 190 11.12 -21.70 14.59
C ALA A 190 12.08 -21.35 13.43
N ALA A 191 13.37 -21.23 13.75
CA ALA A 191 14.38 -20.95 12.73
C ALA A 191 14.48 -22.13 11.76
N LYS A 192 14.50 -21.83 10.46
CA LYS A 192 14.93 -22.81 9.47
C LYS A 192 16.43 -22.64 9.25
N THR A 193 17.16 -23.74 9.42
CA THR A 193 18.63 -23.77 9.33
C THR A 193 19.06 -24.44 8.04
N HIS A 194 19.88 -23.75 7.28
CA HIS A 194 20.56 -24.27 6.09
C HIS A 194 22.03 -24.51 6.42
N GLN A 195 22.60 -25.61 5.94
CA GLN A 195 24.00 -25.97 6.21
C GLN A 195 24.76 -26.22 4.91
N GLY A 196 26.00 -25.76 4.85
CA GLY A 196 26.88 -25.87 3.68
C GLY A 196 28.33 -25.60 4.03
N THR A 197 29.15 -25.42 3.00
CA THR A 197 30.56 -25.04 3.14
C THR A 197 30.72 -23.52 3.21
N ASP A 198 31.90 -23.05 3.61
CA ASP A 198 32.24 -21.62 3.61
C ASP A 198 32.07 -20.96 2.21
N ALA A 199 32.27 -21.72 1.13
CA ALA A 199 32.09 -21.24 -0.25
C ALA A 199 30.62 -21.10 -0.66
N GLU A 200 29.71 -21.75 0.07
CA GLU A 200 28.27 -21.80 -0.23
C GLU A 200 27.47 -20.76 0.57
N LEU A 201 28.13 -19.83 1.27
CA LEU A 201 27.44 -18.81 2.08
C LEU A 201 26.38 -18.03 1.30
N ASP A 202 26.66 -17.63 0.05
CA ASP A 202 25.66 -16.94 -0.79
C ASP A 202 24.42 -17.82 -1.07
N ALA A 203 24.61 -19.12 -1.29
CA ALA A 203 23.52 -20.07 -1.46
C ALA A 203 22.72 -20.26 -0.16
N LEU A 204 23.38 -20.28 1.00
CA LEU A 204 22.73 -20.32 2.30
C LEU A 204 21.89 -19.06 2.54
N VAL A 205 22.43 -17.87 2.24
CA VAL A 205 21.71 -16.59 2.33
C VAL A 205 20.48 -16.60 1.42
N LYS A 206 20.64 -17.07 0.18
CA LYS A 206 19.51 -17.20 -0.75
C LYS A 206 18.43 -18.15 -0.23
N ALA A 207 18.81 -19.30 0.32
CA ALA A 207 17.86 -20.26 0.88
C ALA A 207 17.13 -19.69 2.12
N ALA A 208 17.85 -18.98 2.99
CA ALA A 208 17.26 -18.28 4.13
C ALA A 208 16.28 -17.18 3.69
N ALA A 209 16.64 -16.37 2.68
CA ALA A 209 15.75 -15.36 2.12
C ALA A 209 14.50 -16.00 1.50
N GLU A 210 14.64 -17.11 0.78
CA GLU A 210 13.51 -17.83 0.19
C GLU A 210 12.52 -18.32 1.26
N ASP A 211 13.03 -18.88 2.36
CA ASP A 211 12.20 -19.28 3.51
C ASP A 211 11.49 -18.10 4.17
N VAL A 212 12.19 -16.98 4.35
CA VAL A 212 11.61 -15.75 4.88
C VAL A 212 10.50 -15.25 3.95
N TYR A 213 10.71 -15.25 2.63
CA TYR A 213 9.70 -14.83 1.67
C TYR A 213 8.48 -15.75 1.67
N ALA A 214 8.70 -17.07 1.78
CA ALA A 214 7.64 -18.05 1.89
C ALA A 214 6.75 -17.87 3.13
N VAL A 215 7.35 -17.48 4.27
CA VAL A 215 6.60 -17.25 5.51
C VAL A 215 5.92 -15.89 5.52
N THR A 216 6.60 -14.85 5.07
CA THR A 216 6.11 -13.47 5.20
C THR A 216 5.14 -13.08 4.10
N GLN A 217 5.32 -13.61 2.89
CA GLN A 217 4.55 -13.28 1.68
C GLN A 217 4.18 -14.55 0.90
N PRO A 218 3.40 -15.47 1.48
CA PRO A 218 3.21 -16.82 0.95
C PRO A 218 2.59 -16.83 -0.46
N TYR A 219 1.61 -15.95 -0.74
CA TYR A 219 1.05 -15.83 -2.09
C TYR A 219 2.06 -15.29 -3.11
N ARG A 220 2.84 -14.26 -2.77
CA ARG A 220 3.88 -13.75 -3.69
C ARG A 220 4.96 -14.77 -3.94
N TYR A 221 5.35 -15.51 -2.92
CA TYR A 221 6.30 -16.60 -3.06
C TYR A 221 5.77 -17.70 -3.98
N ALA A 222 4.50 -18.08 -3.86
CA ALA A 222 3.87 -19.01 -4.80
C ALA A 222 3.90 -18.47 -6.25
N ALA A 223 3.62 -17.18 -6.47
CA ALA A 223 3.70 -16.56 -7.79
C ALA A 223 5.15 -16.52 -8.33
N TRP A 224 6.12 -16.22 -7.47
CA TRP A 224 7.54 -16.26 -7.83
C TRP A 224 7.99 -17.66 -8.26
N LEU A 225 7.54 -18.71 -7.56
CA LEU A 225 7.77 -20.09 -7.97
C LEU A 225 7.11 -20.41 -9.32
N MET A 226 5.91 -19.89 -9.60
CA MET A 226 5.26 -20.07 -10.90
C MET A 226 6.09 -19.44 -12.03
N ASN A 227 6.68 -18.26 -11.80
CA ASN A 227 7.50 -17.57 -12.79
C ASN A 227 8.79 -18.33 -13.15
N LYS A 228 9.30 -19.19 -12.26
CA LYS A 228 10.45 -20.05 -12.58
C LYS A 228 10.11 -21.11 -13.62
N GLY A 229 8.87 -21.59 -13.64
CA GLY A 229 8.35 -22.54 -14.63
C GLY A 229 8.88 -23.97 -14.53
N ASP A 230 9.91 -24.25 -13.72
CA ASP A 230 10.42 -25.61 -13.56
C ASP A 230 9.41 -26.52 -12.84
N PRO A 231 9.39 -27.84 -13.13
CA PRO A 231 8.39 -28.75 -12.57
C PRO A 231 8.36 -28.81 -11.04
N ASP A 232 9.51 -28.60 -10.37
CA ASP A 232 9.56 -28.64 -8.91
C ASP A 232 8.94 -27.37 -8.31
N SER A 233 9.29 -26.20 -8.83
CA SER A 233 8.71 -24.92 -8.42
C SER A 233 7.20 -24.90 -8.66
N MET A 234 6.71 -25.45 -9.78
CA MET A 234 5.27 -25.56 -10.04
C MET A 234 4.54 -26.45 -9.02
N ARG A 235 5.12 -27.61 -8.64
CA ARG A 235 4.56 -28.47 -7.59
C ARG A 235 4.52 -27.77 -6.23
N ARG A 236 5.62 -27.11 -5.84
CA ARG A 236 5.74 -26.38 -4.57
C ARG A 236 4.74 -25.22 -4.52
N SER A 237 4.62 -24.47 -5.62
CA SER A 237 3.63 -23.39 -5.74
C SER A 237 2.21 -23.92 -5.58
N LYS A 238 1.84 -24.98 -6.32
CA LYS A 238 0.52 -25.59 -6.23
C LYS A 238 0.19 -26.02 -4.80
N ALA A 239 1.10 -26.71 -4.12
CA ALA A 239 0.90 -27.16 -2.74
C ALA A 239 0.67 -25.96 -1.78
N LEU A 240 1.47 -24.91 -1.93
CA LEU A 240 1.33 -23.69 -1.12
C LEU A 240 0.00 -22.97 -1.40
N LEU A 241 -0.41 -22.85 -2.67
CA LEU A 241 -1.69 -22.24 -3.03
C LEU A 241 -2.88 -23.07 -2.53
N GLN A 242 -2.79 -24.40 -2.54
CA GLN A 242 -3.82 -25.27 -1.94
C GLN A 242 -3.96 -25.03 -0.44
N GLN A 243 -2.83 -24.88 0.28
CA GLN A 243 -2.84 -24.52 1.69
C GLN A 243 -3.45 -23.13 1.90
N LEU A 244 -3.01 -22.12 1.15
CA LEU A 244 -3.52 -20.74 1.26
C LEU A 244 -5.01 -20.64 0.96
N ALA A 245 -5.51 -21.38 -0.03
CA ALA A 245 -6.94 -21.43 -0.34
C ALA A 245 -7.80 -21.94 0.83
N GLN A 246 -7.23 -22.77 1.71
CA GLN A 246 -7.90 -23.35 2.87
C GLN A 246 -7.71 -22.53 4.15
N THR A 247 -6.48 -22.06 4.42
CA THR A 247 -6.09 -21.50 5.72
C THR A 247 -5.68 -20.03 5.67
N GLY A 248 -5.53 -19.45 4.48
CA GLY A 248 -5.16 -18.05 4.30
C GLY A 248 -6.24 -17.10 4.81
N ASP A 249 -5.91 -15.82 4.90
CA ASP A 249 -6.92 -14.79 5.08
C ASP A 249 -7.86 -14.71 3.86
N HIS A 250 -8.90 -13.88 3.95
CA HIS A 250 -9.89 -13.78 2.88
C HIS A 250 -9.26 -13.44 1.51
N GLU A 251 -8.37 -12.46 1.46
CA GLU A 251 -7.75 -12.01 0.21
C GLU A 251 -6.79 -13.07 -0.34
N ASP A 252 -5.97 -13.69 0.51
CA ASP A 252 -5.07 -14.77 0.10
C ASP A 252 -5.83 -16.00 -0.41
N ARG A 253 -6.99 -16.32 0.17
CA ARG A 253 -7.82 -17.43 -0.30
C ARG A 253 -8.37 -17.15 -1.71
N VAL A 254 -8.91 -15.96 -1.92
CA VAL A 254 -9.44 -15.52 -3.22
C VAL A 254 -8.37 -15.59 -4.30
N TRP A 255 -7.20 -15.02 -4.03
CA TRP A 255 -6.07 -15.03 -4.95
C TRP A 255 -5.46 -16.42 -5.16
N ALA A 256 -5.40 -17.25 -4.10
CA ALA A 256 -4.91 -18.61 -4.20
C ALA A 256 -5.79 -19.48 -5.10
N TYR A 257 -7.12 -19.38 -4.98
CA TYR A 257 -8.03 -20.07 -5.88
C TYR A 257 -7.88 -19.61 -7.35
N ALA A 258 -7.69 -18.31 -7.59
CA ALA A 258 -7.44 -17.81 -8.94
C ALA A 258 -6.11 -18.32 -9.52
N ALA A 259 -5.04 -18.35 -8.74
CA ALA A 259 -3.75 -18.92 -9.19
C ALA A 259 -3.82 -20.44 -9.39
N LEU A 260 -4.54 -21.17 -8.53
CA LEU A 260 -4.79 -22.61 -8.72
C LEU A 260 -5.53 -22.90 -10.02
N ASN A 261 -6.52 -22.07 -10.39
CA ASN A 261 -7.19 -22.22 -11.68
C ASN A 261 -6.17 -22.19 -12.83
N LEU A 262 -5.22 -21.24 -12.85
CA LEU A 262 -4.20 -21.16 -13.90
C LEU A 262 -3.34 -22.43 -13.96
N ILE A 263 -2.91 -22.94 -12.80
CA ILE A 263 -2.13 -24.19 -12.73
C ILE A 263 -2.96 -25.37 -13.28
N LEU A 264 -4.23 -25.48 -12.89
CA LEU A 264 -5.12 -26.55 -13.33
C LEU A 264 -5.41 -26.49 -14.83
N GLN A 265 -5.57 -25.29 -15.39
CA GLN A 265 -5.70 -25.11 -16.85
C GLN A 265 -4.43 -25.58 -17.59
N ASN A 266 -3.24 -25.23 -17.08
CA ASN A 266 -1.97 -25.68 -17.67
C ASN A 266 -1.78 -27.20 -17.58
N GLU A 267 -2.32 -27.84 -16.55
CA GLU A 267 -2.35 -29.30 -16.40
C GLU A 267 -3.47 -29.97 -17.23
N GLY A 268 -4.37 -29.19 -17.84
CA GLY A 268 -5.54 -29.69 -18.57
C GLY A 268 -6.71 -30.16 -17.69
N ASP A 269 -6.66 -29.96 -16.37
CA ASP A 269 -7.80 -30.21 -15.46
C ASP A 269 -8.78 -29.03 -15.49
N TYR A 270 -9.44 -28.83 -16.63
CA TYR A 270 -10.42 -27.77 -16.80
C TYR A 270 -11.62 -27.87 -15.85
N PRO A 271 -12.17 -29.06 -15.54
CA PRO A 271 -13.20 -29.19 -14.50
C PRO A 271 -12.70 -28.72 -13.12
N GLY A 272 -11.47 -29.05 -12.76
CA GLY A 272 -10.81 -28.53 -11.56
C GLY A 272 -10.65 -27.01 -11.59
N ALA A 273 -10.22 -26.47 -12.72
CA ALA A 273 -10.08 -25.03 -12.92
C ALA A 273 -11.42 -24.29 -12.75
N VAL A 274 -12.51 -24.81 -13.31
CA VAL A 274 -13.88 -24.26 -13.13
C VAL A 274 -14.28 -24.28 -11.64
N ARG A 275 -14.00 -25.37 -10.91
CA ARG A 275 -14.27 -25.43 -9.46
C ARG A 275 -13.45 -24.41 -8.67
N ALA A 276 -12.17 -24.27 -8.96
CA ALA A 276 -11.30 -23.31 -8.30
C ALA A 276 -11.77 -21.87 -8.54
N ALA A 277 -12.07 -21.50 -9.78
CA ALA A 277 -12.59 -20.17 -10.09
C ALA A 277 -13.98 -19.92 -9.47
N SER A 278 -14.85 -20.93 -9.43
CA SER A 278 -16.15 -20.83 -8.75
C SER A 278 -16.01 -20.62 -7.25
N ALA A 279 -15.01 -21.24 -6.61
CA ALA A 279 -14.71 -21.01 -5.19
C ALA A 279 -14.24 -19.56 -4.93
N ALA A 280 -13.40 -19.01 -5.81
CA ALA A 280 -13.00 -17.60 -5.72
C ALA A 280 -14.20 -16.64 -5.88
N ILE A 281 -15.08 -16.89 -6.87
CA ILE A 281 -16.31 -16.10 -7.08
C ILE A 281 -17.24 -16.17 -5.86
N ALA A 282 -17.38 -17.34 -5.22
CA ALA A 282 -18.22 -17.50 -4.05
C ALA A 282 -17.67 -16.76 -2.82
N LEU A 283 -16.36 -16.58 -2.72
CA LEU A 283 -15.73 -15.79 -1.67
C LEU A 283 -15.85 -14.30 -1.92
N GLU A 284 -15.55 -13.87 -3.15
CA GLU A 284 -15.52 -12.45 -3.53
C GLU A 284 -16.10 -12.26 -4.94
N PRO A 285 -17.41 -11.97 -5.07
CA PRO A 285 -18.06 -11.79 -6.36
C PRO A 285 -17.56 -10.61 -7.18
N ASP A 286 -16.97 -9.58 -6.55
CA ASP A 286 -16.41 -8.43 -7.27
C ASP A 286 -15.01 -8.72 -7.83
N PHE A 287 -14.42 -9.89 -7.52
CA PHE A 287 -13.10 -10.28 -7.99
C PHE A 287 -13.13 -10.73 -9.46
N ASN A 288 -13.03 -9.73 -10.33
CA ASN A 288 -13.07 -9.84 -11.80
C ASN A 288 -12.19 -10.96 -12.40
N LEU A 289 -10.98 -11.19 -11.86
CA LEU A 289 -10.08 -12.24 -12.37
C LEU A 289 -10.67 -13.64 -12.22
N ALA A 290 -11.47 -13.90 -11.18
CA ALA A 290 -12.08 -15.22 -11.00
C ALA A 290 -13.14 -15.51 -12.07
N TRP A 291 -13.93 -14.50 -12.47
CA TRP A 291 -14.88 -14.62 -13.58
C TRP A 291 -14.16 -14.89 -14.90
N ALA A 292 -13.09 -14.14 -15.20
CA ALA A 292 -12.29 -14.36 -16.41
C ALA A 292 -11.62 -15.75 -16.43
N ASN A 293 -11.10 -16.18 -15.28
CA ASN A 293 -10.50 -17.51 -15.12
C ASN A 293 -11.52 -18.64 -15.32
N ARG A 294 -12.77 -18.44 -14.88
CA ARG A 294 -13.84 -19.40 -15.12
C ARG A 294 -14.26 -19.41 -16.58
N ALA A 295 -14.37 -18.24 -17.21
CA ALA A 295 -14.67 -18.11 -18.63
C ALA A 295 -13.63 -18.86 -19.48
N GLY A 296 -12.33 -18.63 -19.22
CA GLY A 296 -11.24 -19.34 -19.91
C GLY A 296 -11.35 -20.85 -19.77
N ALA A 297 -11.57 -21.35 -18.54
CA ALA A 297 -11.73 -22.78 -18.30
C ALA A 297 -13.00 -23.38 -18.93
N GLN A 298 -14.08 -22.59 -19.02
CA GLN A 298 -15.33 -22.99 -19.69
C GLN A 298 -15.18 -23.11 -21.20
N LEU A 299 -14.41 -22.23 -21.84
CA LEU A 299 -14.09 -22.34 -23.27
C LEU A 299 -13.35 -23.64 -23.58
N GLN A 300 -12.44 -24.06 -22.71
CA GLN A 300 -11.68 -25.30 -22.89
C GLN A 300 -12.54 -26.57 -22.78
N VAL A 301 -13.71 -26.48 -22.15
CA VAL A 301 -14.70 -27.58 -22.09
C VAL A 301 -15.87 -27.37 -23.06
N GLY A 302 -15.81 -26.36 -23.93
CA GLY A 302 -16.82 -26.09 -24.97
C GLY A 302 -18.12 -25.46 -24.46
N HIS A 303 -18.10 -24.79 -23.31
CA HIS A 303 -19.27 -24.11 -22.74
C HIS A 303 -19.26 -22.61 -23.10
N ASP A 304 -19.41 -22.31 -24.39
CA ASP A 304 -19.17 -20.96 -24.93
C ASP A 304 -20.18 -19.93 -24.42
N GLU A 305 -21.47 -20.26 -24.27
CA GLU A 305 -22.46 -19.33 -23.73
C GLU A 305 -22.21 -18.99 -22.25
N ALA A 306 -21.78 -19.98 -21.47
CA ALA A 306 -21.40 -19.77 -20.08
C ALA A 306 -20.15 -18.88 -20.01
N ALA A 307 -19.17 -19.15 -20.87
CA ALA A 307 -17.93 -18.38 -20.91
C ALA A 307 -18.19 -16.92 -21.31
N LEU A 308 -19.09 -16.67 -22.26
CA LEU A 308 -19.50 -15.33 -22.64
C LEU A 308 -20.18 -14.58 -21.48
N ALA A 309 -21.06 -15.27 -20.74
CA ALA A 309 -21.70 -14.69 -19.57
C ALA A 309 -20.66 -14.29 -18.51
N ASP A 310 -19.73 -15.19 -18.19
CA ASP A 310 -18.66 -14.94 -17.23
C ASP A 310 -17.68 -13.86 -17.70
N ALA A 311 -17.31 -13.83 -18.98
CA ALA A 311 -16.42 -12.81 -19.55
C ALA A 311 -17.04 -11.41 -19.50
N ARG A 312 -18.36 -11.28 -19.71
CA ARG A 312 -19.09 -10.01 -19.55
C ARG A 312 -19.06 -9.53 -18.11
N VAL A 313 -19.30 -10.43 -17.16
CA VAL A 313 -19.22 -10.10 -15.71
C VAL A 313 -17.80 -9.71 -15.33
N ALA A 314 -16.78 -10.42 -15.83
CA ALA A 314 -15.38 -10.09 -15.61
C ALA A 314 -15.06 -8.66 -16.08
N LEU A 315 -15.47 -8.30 -17.30
CA LEU A 315 -15.24 -6.96 -17.87
C LEU A 315 -15.99 -5.86 -17.09
N GLU A 316 -17.25 -6.09 -16.71
CA GLU A 316 -18.05 -5.14 -15.93
C GLU A 316 -17.44 -4.89 -14.55
N THR A 317 -17.15 -5.97 -13.81
CA THR A 317 -16.55 -5.89 -12.47
C THR A 317 -15.14 -5.31 -12.52
N ALA A 318 -14.37 -5.53 -13.58
CA ALA A 318 -13.07 -4.89 -13.78
C ALA A 318 -13.18 -3.38 -13.95
N ARG A 319 -14.15 -2.90 -14.73
CA ARG A 319 -14.37 -1.45 -14.93
C ARG A 319 -14.80 -0.74 -13.65
N LYS A 320 -15.60 -1.42 -12.81
CA LYS A 320 -16.18 -0.84 -11.60
C LYS A 320 -15.31 -1.01 -10.35
N HIS A 321 -14.64 -2.15 -10.22
CA HIS A 321 -13.93 -2.58 -9.01
C HIS A 321 -12.49 -3.03 -9.28
N GLY A 322 -11.98 -2.90 -10.51
CA GLY A 322 -10.66 -3.38 -10.90
C GLY A 322 -9.53 -2.88 -10.02
N GLU A 323 -9.53 -1.59 -9.67
CA GLU A 323 -8.47 -0.95 -8.87
C GLU A 323 -8.39 -1.48 -7.43
N ARG A 324 -9.46 -2.11 -6.91
CA ARG A 324 -9.44 -2.78 -5.60
C ARG A 324 -8.47 -3.95 -5.61
N PHE A 325 -8.46 -4.72 -6.69
CA PHE A 325 -7.78 -6.00 -6.76
C PHE A 325 -6.49 -5.93 -7.57
N MET A 326 -6.46 -5.09 -8.61
CA MET A 326 -5.36 -5.05 -9.56
C MET A 326 -4.66 -3.71 -9.61
N ARG A 327 -3.37 -3.75 -9.92
CA ARG A 327 -2.57 -2.56 -10.21
C ARG A 327 -3.09 -1.88 -11.48
N PRO A 328 -3.01 -0.54 -11.60
CA PRO A 328 -3.40 0.17 -12.81
C PRO A 328 -2.71 -0.35 -14.08
N ALA A 329 -1.42 -0.65 -14.00
CA ALA A 329 -0.66 -1.24 -15.11
C ALA A 329 -1.20 -2.62 -15.54
N ALA A 330 -1.78 -3.40 -14.61
CA ALA A 330 -2.42 -4.65 -14.95
C ALA A 330 -3.77 -4.43 -15.64
N LEU A 331 -4.59 -3.51 -15.11
CA LEU A 331 -5.88 -3.13 -15.70
C LEU A 331 -5.75 -2.64 -17.15
N ALA A 332 -4.67 -1.92 -17.45
CA ALA A 332 -4.39 -1.39 -18.79
C ALA A 332 -4.31 -2.47 -19.88
N TYR A 333 -3.96 -3.72 -19.54
CA TYR A 333 -3.98 -4.83 -20.50
C TYR A 333 -5.10 -5.84 -20.25
N VAL A 334 -5.57 -6.06 -19.02
CA VAL A 334 -6.65 -7.05 -18.78
C VAL A 334 -8.00 -6.58 -19.28
N LEU A 335 -8.30 -5.28 -19.21
CA LEU A 335 -9.54 -4.71 -19.74
C LEU A 335 -9.67 -4.94 -21.26
N PRO A 336 -8.69 -4.52 -22.09
CA PRO A 336 -8.76 -4.78 -23.52
C PRO A 336 -8.67 -6.29 -23.84
N ASN A 337 -7.93 -7.08 -23.07
CA ASN A 337 -7.94 -8.53 -23.26
C ASN A 337 -9.35 -9.14 -23.08
N TRP A 338 -10.04 -8.81 -21.99
CA TRP A 338 -11.38 -9.35 -21.73
C TRP A 338 -12.45 -8.78 -22.67
N GLU A 339 -12.29 -7.53 -23.13
CA GLU A 339 -13.09 -6.98 -24.23
C GLU A 339 -12.87 -7.75 -25.53
N GLY A 340 -11.63 -8.11 -25.85
CA GLY A 340 -11.29 -8.99 -26.97
C GLY A 340 -11.95 -10.36 -26.87
N VAL A 341 -11.93 -11.00 -25.70
CA VAL A 341 -12.60 -12.29 -25.47
C VAL A 341 -14.11 -12.19 -25.65
N VAL A 342 -14.76 -11.14 -25.13
CA VAL A 342 -16.21 -10.93 -25.35
C VAL A 342 -16.51 -10.71 -26.83
N ALA A 343 -15.65 -9.97 -27.53
CA ALA A 343 -15.79 -9.68 -28.95
C ALA A 343 -15.63 -10.95 -29.81
N ASP A 344 -14.63 -11.80 -29.50
CA ASP A 344 -14.45 -13.11 -30.15
C ASP A 344 -15.71 -13.99 -30.00
N LEU A 345 -16.24 -14.09 -28.77
CA LEU A 345 -17.41 -14.91 -28.46
C LEU A 345 -18.73 -14.36 -29.01
N THR A 346 -18.74 -13.10 -29.48
CA THR A 346 -19.91 -12.46 -30.10
C THR A 346 -19.75 -12.24 -31.60
N GLY A 347 -18.59 -12.55 -32.17
CA GLY A 347 -18.28 -12.32 -33.58
C GLY A 347 -18.01 -10.85 -33.95
N ASP A 348 -17.73 -9.98 -32.97
CA ASP A 348 -17.35 -8.58 -33.22
C ASP A 348 -15.86 -8.48 -33.58
N CYS A 349 -15.57 -8.71 -34.85
CA CYS A 349 -14.21 -8.74 -35.38
C CYS A 349 -13.42 -7.44 -35.17
N ASP A 350 -14.04 -6.29 -35.40
CA ASP A 350 -13.36 -5.00 -35.32
C ASP A 350 -12.97 -4.68 -33.87
N THR A 351 -13.82 -5.01 -32.91
CA THR A 351 -13.50 -4.86 -31.49
C THR A 351 -12.44 -5.85 -31.04
N SER A 352 -12.53 -7.12 -31.44
CA SER A 352 -11.57 -8.16 -31.04
C SER A 352 -10.12 -7.79 -31.44
N VAL A 353 -9.89 -7.51 -32.73
CA VAL A 353 -8.56 -7.18 -33.26
C VAL A 353 -8.00 -5.92 -32.58
N ARG A 354 -8.82 -4.87 -32.43
CA ARG A 354 -8.41 -3.62 -31.79
C ARG A 354 -8.06 -3.82 -30.33
N ALA A 355 -8.86 -4.59 -29.59
CA ALA A 355 -8.68 -4.80 -28.17
C ALA A 355 -7.41 -5.62 -27.90
N TYR A 356 -7.16 -6.72 -28.62
CA TYR A 356 -5.89 -7.45 -28.46
C TYR A 356 -4.67 -6.64 -28.89
N ALA A 357 -4.78 -5.81 -29.94
CA ALA A 357 -3.71 -4.89 -30.31
C ALA A 357 -3.43 -3.85 -29.22
N GLU A 358 -4.46 -3.37 -28.51
CA GLU A 358 -4.30 -2.47 -27.37
C GLU A 358 -3.64 -3.17 -26.17
N ALA A 359 -4.08 -4.37 -25.82
CA ALA A 359 -3.47 -5.17 -24.76
C ALA A 359 -1.98 -5.44 -25.05
N MET A 360 -1.65 -5.79 -26.29
CA MET A 360 -0.28 -6.08 -26.73
C MET A 360 0.66 -4.86 -26.67
N ARG A 361 0.15 -3.64 -26.84
CA ARG A 361 0.96 -2.41 -26.78
C ARG A 361 1.43 -2.06 -25.37
N GLN A 362 0.83 -2.66 -24.34
CA GLN A 362 1.23 -2.43 -22.96
C GLN A 362 2.62 -3.02 -22.69
N PRO A 363 3.47 -2.38 -21.88
CA PRO A 363 4.83 -2.87 -21.62
C PRO A 363 4.86 -4.30 -21.08
N GLY A 364 5.66 -5.18 -21.70
CA GLY A 364 5.81 -6.58 -21.28
C GLY A 364 4.61 -7.48 -21.61
N GLN A 365 3.68 -7.02 -22.46
CA GLN A 365 2.47 -7.74 -22.83
C GLN A 365 2.49 -8.22 -24.29
N GLU A 366 3.69 -8.40 -24.85
CA GLU A 366 3.90 -8.89 -26.22
C GLU A 366 3.32 -10.31 -26.43
N GLY A 367 3.02 -11.03 -25.35
CA GLY A 367 2.33 -12.32 -25.35
C GLY A 367 0.93 -12.27 -25.99
N TYR A 368 0.22 -11.13 -25.93
CA TYR A 368 -1.09 -10.99 -26.58
C TYR A 368 -1.01 -10.99 -28.11
N ARG A 369 0.19 -10.97 -28.69
CA ARG A 369 0.39 -11.15 -30.13
C ARG A 369 -0.26 -12.44 -30.65
N ALA A 370 -0.22 -13.52 -29.87
CA ALA A 370 -0.86 -14.78 -30.27
C ALA A 370 -2.39 -14.65 -30.37
N ALA A 371 -3.00 -13.94 -29.43
CA ALA A 371 -4.44 -13.64 -29.45
C ALA A 371 -4.79 -12.72 -30.63
N LEU A 372 -4.00 -11.66 -30.87
CA LEU A 372 -4.17 -10.77 -32.01
C LEU A 372 -4.09 -11.52 -33.35
N VAL A 373 -3.09 -12.38 -33.55
CA VAL A 373 -2.95 -13.20 -34.76
C VAL A 373 -4.17 -14.11 -34.94
N SER A 374 -4.65 -14.71 -33.86
CA SER A 374 -5.82 -15.60 -33.88
C SER A 374 -7.10 -14.84 -34.23
N ALA A 375 -7.33 -13.68 -33.63
CA ALA A 375 -8.45 -12.79 -33.93
C ALA A 375 -8.43 -12.33 -35.39
N GLN A 376 -7.28 -11.87 -35.90
CA GLN A 376 -7.14 -11.48 -37.30
C GLN A 376 -7.43 -12.63 -38.27
N ALA A 377 -6.94 -13.84 -37.96
CA ALA A 377 -7.19 -15.02 -38.78
C ALA A 377 -8.68 -15.42 -38.76
N ALA A 378 -9.32 -15.43 -37.59
CA ALA A 378 -10.74 -15.71 -37.43
C ALA A 378 -11.61 -14.71 -38.18
N CYS A 379 -11.16 -13.46 -38.27
CA CYS A 379 -11.82 -12.36 -38.97
C CYS A 379 -11.39 -12.22 -40.45
N HIS A 380 -10.73 -13.24 -41.01
CA HIS A 380 -10.26 -13.29 -42.39
C HIS A 380 -9.23 -12.21 -42.80
N ASP A 381 -8.62 -11.51 -41.86
CA ASP A 381 -7.46 -10.63 -42.07
C ASP A 381 -6.14 -11.44 -42.07
N LEU A 382 -5.96 -12.26 -43.10
CA LEU A 382 -4.76 -13.09 -43.24
C LEU A 382 -3.48 -12.27 -43.48
N ALA A 383 -3.60 -11.05 -43.99
CA ALA A 383 -2.46 -10.17 -44.19
C ALA A 383 -1.96 -9.63 -42.86
N GLY A 384 -2.86 -9.11 -42.02
CA GLY A 384 -2.58 -8.67 -40.66
C GLY A 384 -2.04 -9.81 -39.80
N ALA A 385 -2.67 -10.98 -39.84
CA ALA A 385 -2.21 -12.15 -39.08
C ALA A 385 -0.77 -12.56 -39.44
N ARG A 386 -0.39 -12.51 -40.73
CA ARG A 386 0.98 -12.79 -41.18
C ARG A 386 1.96 -11.71 -40.74
N ALA A 387 1.58 -10.44 -40.82
CA ALA A 387 2.41 -9.32 -40.37
C ALA A 387 2.68 -9.40 -38.87
N ALA A 388 1.63 -9.53 -38.06
CA ALA A 388 1.74 -9.69 -36.62
C ALA A 388 2.58 -10.91 -36.23
N ARG A 389 2.44 -12.04 -36.95
CA ARG A 389 3.27 -13.23 -36.73
C ARG A 389 4.74 -13.02 -37.11
N ALA A 390 5.04 -12.26 -38.15
CA ALA A 390 6.41 -12.00 -38.58
C ALA A 390 7.21 -11.19 -37.54
N GLU A 391 6.51 -10.39 -36.73
CA GLU A 391 7.07 -9.65 -35.61
C GLU A 391 7.14 -10.46 -34.30
N ALA A 392 6.67 -11.72 -34.31
CA ALA A 392 6.80 -12.59 -33.15
C ALA A 392 8.27 -13.01 -32.96
N PRO A 393 8.82 -12.94 -31.75
CA PRO A 393 10.13 -13.54 -31.46
C PRO A 393 10.06 -15.03 -31.81
N ALA A 394 11.16 -15.58 -32.34
CA ALA A 394 11.25 -17.00 -32.65
C ALA A 394 10.90 -17.82 -31.39
N PRO A 395 10.13 -18.93 -31.52
CA PRO A 395 9.81 -19.77 -30.38
C PRO A 395 11.11 -20.19 -29.71
N THR A 396 11.25 -19.88 -28.42
CA THR A 396 12.36 -20.39 -27.62
C THR A 396 12.25 -21.91 -27.62
N PRO A 397 13.28 -22.65 -28.06
CA PRO A 397 13.22 -24.11 -28.01
C PRO A 397 13.00 -24.52 -26.55
N GLN A 398 11.90 -25.24 -26.32
CA GLN A 398 11.59 -25.82 -25.00
C GLN A 398 12.73 -26.76 -24.63
N ALA A 399 13.32 -26.56 -23.45
CA ALA A 399 14.39 -27.37 -22.88
C ALA A 399 13.83 -28.54 -22.06
#